data_AF-A0A6G3RWQ4-F1
#
_entry.id   AF-A0A6G3RWQ4-F1
#
_cell.length_a   1.000
_cell.length_b   1.000
_cell.length_c   1.000
_cell.angle_alpha   90.00
_cell.angle_beta   90.00
_cell.angle_gamma   90.00
#
_symmetry.space_group_name_H-M   'P 1'
#
loop_
_entity.id
_entity.type
_entity.pdbx_description
1 polymer ?
#
loop_
_entity_poly.entity_id
_entity_poly.type
_entity_poly.pdbx_seq_one_letter_code
_entity_poly.pdbx_strand_id
1 'polypeptide(L)'
;GERPRAADRRAAARTRRRLRSFFSALDAVYAPPAHWAEQVTDDTLVCRCEEVPAGAVRAAVDALGATDLRTVKLLTRAGMGWCQGRVCGPGVAGVAGCPSGAARRPFARPVPLRVLADPEAPSEQE
;
A
#
# COMPACT_ATOMS: atom_id res chain seq x y z
N GLY A 1 -19.81 7.79 17.96
CA GLY A 1 -20.19 7.59 16.54
C GLY A 1 -21.18 6.45 16.41
N GLU A 2 -22.29 6.66 15.68
CA GLU A 2 -23.35 5.66 15.52
C GLU A 2 -22.85 4.43 14.74
N ARG A 3 -23.13 3.22 15.24
CA ARG A 3 -22.69 1.98 14.56
C ARG A 3 -23.51 1.78 13.29
N PRO A 4 -22.87 1.41 12.16
CA PRO A 4 -23.60 1.19 10.90
C PRO A 4 -24.61 0.06 11.02
N ARG A 5 -25.78 0.23 10.40
CA ARG A 5 -26.88 -0.74 10.46
C ARG A 5 -26.45 -2.05 9.79
N ALA A 6 -27.08 -3.16 10.17
CA ALA A 6 -26.79 -4.46 9.56
C ALA A 6 -27.03 -4.47 8.04
N ALA A 7 -28.05 -3.74 7.57
CA ALA A 7 -28.35 -3.57 6.15
C ALA A 7 -27.19 -2.88 5.39
N ASP A 8 -26.62 -1.81 5.95
CA ASP A 8 -25.51 -1.06 5.36
C ASP A 8 -24.26 -1.94 5.23
N ARG A 9 -23.96 -2.72 6.27
CA ARG A 9 -22.84 -3.67 6.26
C ARG A 9 -23.04 -4.76 5.19
N ARG A 10 -24.27 -5.26 5.02
CA ARG A 10 -24.60 -6.25 3.97
C ARG A 10 -24.47 -5.64 2.57
N ALA A 11 -24.93 -4.41 2.37
CA ALA A 11 -24.79 -3.69 1.10
C ALA A 11 -23.32 -3.45 0.75
N ALA A 12 -22.52 -2.93 1.69
CA ALA A 12 -21.09 -2.72 1.51
C ALA A 12 -20.35 -4.04 1.21
N ALA A 13 -20.72 -5.14 1.87
CA ALA A 13 -20.14 -6.46 1.60
C ALA A 13 -20.46 -6.96 0.18
N ARG A 14 -21.67 -6.74 -0.33
CA ARG A 14 -22.05 -7.06 -1.72
C ARG A 14 -21.23 -6.25 -2.71
N THR A 15 -21.15 -4.93 -2.52
CA THR A 15 -20.35 -4.04 -3.36
C THR A 15 -18.89 -4.46 -3.38
N ARG A 16 -18.30 -4.75 -2.20
CA ARG A 16 -16.91 -5.23 -2.10
C ARG A 16 -16.68 -6.53 -2.86
N ARG A 17 -17.60 -7.50 -2.79
CA ARG A 17 -17.49 -8.76 -3.54
C ARG A 17 -17.51 -8.54 -5.05
N ARG A 18 -18.44 -7.69 -5.53
CA ARG A 18 -18.54 -7.34 -6.96
C ARG A 18 -17.25 -6.67 -7.45
N LEU A 19 -16.75 -5.68 -6.71
CA LEU A 19 -15.51 -4.97 -7.07
C LEU A 19 -14.30 -5.90 -7.07
N ARG A 20 -14.16 -6.79 -6.08
CA ARG A 20 -13.06 -7.77 -6.06
C ARG A 20 -13.09 -8.70 -7.26
N SER A 21 -14.27 -9.16 -7.67
CA SER A 21 -14.42 -10.04 -8.84
C SER A 21 -14.03 -9.30 -10.12
N PHE A 22 -14.43 -8.03 -10.25
CA PHE A 22 -14.04 -7.18 -11.37
C PHE A 22 -12.52 -6.93 -11.42
N PHE A 23 -11.90 -6.54 -10.30
CA PHE A 23 -10.45 -6.30 -10.26
C PHE A 23 -9.65 -7.59 -10.49
N SER A 24 -10.12 -8.75 -10.03
CA SER A 24 -9.46 -10.03 -10.34
C SER A 24 -9.43 -10.32 -11.85
N ALA A 25 -10.46 -9.91 -12.60
CA ALA A 25 -10.45 -10.06 -14.06
C ALA A 25 -9.48 -9.07 -14.72
N LEU A 26 -9.42 -7.82 -14.22
CA LEU A 26 -8.46 -6.83 -14.70
C LEU A 26 -7.02 -7.26 -14.44
N ASP A 27 -6.71 -7.76 -13.24
CA ASP A 27 -5.37 -8.23 -12.88
C ASP A 27 -4.91 -9.38 -13.80
N ALA A 28 -5.83 -10.22 -14.27
CA ALA A 28 -5.53 -11.29 -15.22
C ALA A 28 -5.28 -10.76 -16.65
N VAL A 29 -6.07 -9.79 -17.11
CA VAL A 29 -5.95 -9.22 -18.47
C VAL A 29 -4.74 -8.30 -18.60
N TYR A 30 -4.44 -7.53 -17.55
CA TYR A 30 -3.36 -6.55 -17.51
C TYR A 30 -2.16 -7.03 -16.69
N ALA A 31 -1.92 -8.33 -16.66
CA ALA A 31 -0.74 -8.89 -16.02
C ALA A 31 0.54 -8.31 -16.65
N PRO A 32 1.49 -7.79 -15.84
CA PRO A 32 2.76 -7.32 -16.36
C PRO A 32 3.50 -8.45 -17.11
N PRO A 33 4.26 -8.12 -18.18
CA PRO A 33 5.04 -9.12 -18.88
C PRO A 33 6.06 -9.78 -17.94
N ALA A 34 6.44 -11.01 -18.24
CA ALA A 34 7.54 -11.67 -17.52
C ALA A 34 8.80 -10.79 -17.57
N HIS A 35 9.58 -10.81 -16.48
CA HIS A 35 10.85 -10.06 -16.36
C HIS A 35 10.72 -8.53 -16.49
N TRP A 36 9.51 -7.95 -16.39
CA TRP A 36 9.33 -6.49 -16.49
C TRP A 36 10.22 -5.70 -15.52
N ALA A 37 10.49 -6.24 -14.33
CA ALA A 37 11.31 -5.58 -13.31
C ALA A 37 12.78 -5.42 -13.72
N GLU A 38 13.29 -6.32 -14.57
CA GLU A 38 14.65 -6.27 -15.13
C GLU A 38 14.78 -5.17 -16.21
N GLN A 39 13.66 -4.79 -16.83
CA GLN A 39 13.60 -3.75 -17.86
C GLN A 39 13.52 -2.34 -17.26
N VAL A 40 13.24 -2.22 -15.96
CA VAL A 40 13.18 -0.95 -15.25
C VAL A 40 14.60 -0.46 -15.00
N THR A 41 14.95 0.72 -15.50
CA THR A 41 16.25 1.36 -15.28
C THR A 41 16.38 1.86 -13.83
N ASP A 42 17.61 2.01 -13.35
CA ASP A 42 17.87 2.39 -11.96
C ASP A 42 17.37 3.79 -11.60
N ASP A 43 17.30 4.71 -12.56
CA ASP A 43 16.78 6.08 -12.40
C ASP A 43 15.24 6.15 -12.45
N THR A 44 14.56 5.06 -12.82
CA THR A 44 13.10 5.04 -12.87
C THR A 44 12.50 5.19 -11.48
N LEU A 45 11.69 6.24 -11.27
CA LEU A 45 10.98 6.46 -10.01
C LEU A 45 9.89 5.41 -9.79
N VAL A 46 10.11 4.50 -8.84
CA VAL A 46 9.13 3.48 -8.43
C VAL A 46 8.18 4.04 -7.37
N CYS A 47 8.64 4.93 -6.49
CA CYS A 47 7.78 5.63 -5.52
C CYS A 47 7.76 7.14 -5.79
N ARG A 48 6.71 7.63 -6.43
CA ARG A 48 6.56 9.07 -6.71
C ARG A 48 6.42 9.94 -5.45
N CYS A 49 5.79 9.45 -4.38
CA CYS A 49 5.54 10.27 -3.20
C CYS A 49 6.80 10.56 -2.36
N GLU A 50 7.80 9.67 -2.42
CA GLU A 50 9.05 9.78 -1.65
C GLU A 50 10.26 9.85 -2.61
N GLU A 51 9.99 10.03 -3.91
CA GLU A 51 10.98 10.15 -4.98
C GLU A 51 12.04 9.03 -4.98
N VAL A 52 11.60 7.79 -4.72
CA VAL A 52 12.49 6.63 -4.63
C VAL A 52 12.67 5.99 -6.01
N PRO A 53 13.91 5.95 -6.54
CA PRO A 53 14.22 5.30 -7.81
C PRO A 53 14.42 3.78 -7.64
N ALA A 54 14.32 3.01 -8.72
CA ALA A 54 14.44 1.55 -8.70
C ALA A 54 15.80 1.08 -8.18
N GLY A 55 16.87 1.81 -8.50
CA GLY A 55 18.22 1.53 -8.02
C GLY A 55 18.33 1.59 -6.49
N ALA A 56 17.60 2.47 -5.82
CA ALA A 56 17.57 2.53 -4.37
C ALA A 56 16.88 1.30 -3.74
N VAL A 57 15.85 0.77 -4.40
CA VAL A 57 15.20 -0.48 -3.99
C VAL A 57 16.14 -1.67 -4.16
N ARG A 58 16.84 -1.77 -5.30
CA ARG A 58 17.84 -2.81 -5.53
C ARG A 58 18.99 -2.73 -4.53
N ALA A 59 19.54 -1.54 -4.28
CA ALA A 59 20.57 -1.34 -3.26
C ALA A 59 20.11 -1.79 -1.86
N ALA A 60 18.84 -1.57 -1.50
CA ALA A 60 18.30 -2.06 -0.23
C ALA A 60 18.27 -3.59 -0.14
N VAL A 61 18.05 -4.28 -1.25
CA VAL A 61 18.09 -5.75 -1.30
C VAL A 61 19.54 -6.24 -1.33
N ASP A 62 20.33 -5.79 -2.31
CA ASP A 62 21.63 -6.36 -2.64
C ASP A 62 22.72 -5.96 -1.64
N ALA A 63 22.72 -4.70 -1.19
CA ALA A 63 23.76 -4.17 -0.31
C ALA A 63 23.36 -4.21 1.18
N LEU A 64 22.06 -4.10 1.47
CA LEU A 64 21.55 -3.99 2.84
C LEU A 64 20.75 -5.22 3.30
N GLY A 65 20.56 -6.22 2.43
CA GLY A 65 19.98 -7.52 2.79
C GLY A 65 18.48 -7.50 3.04
N ALA A 66 17.73 -6.57 2.44
CA ALA A 66 16.28 -6.55 2.56
C ALA A 66 15.65 -7.76 1.85
N THR A 67 14.87 -8.55 2.57
CA THR A 67 14.17 -9.74 2.03
C THR A 67 12.66 -9.57 1.93
N ASP A 68 12.13 -8.44 2.42
CA ASP A 68 10.71 -8.16 2.47
C ASP A 68 10.39 -6.67 2.31
N LEU A 69 9.14 -6.37 1.92
CA LEU A 69 8.66 -5.01 1.70
C LEU A 69 8.70 -4.09 2.93
N ARG A 70 8.55 -4.63 4.14
CA ARG A 70 8.64 -3.82 5.36
C ARG A 70 10.07 -3.34 5.53
N THR A 71 11.05 -4.20 5.31
CA THR A 71 12.47 -3.86 5.39
C THR A 71 12.86 -2.88 4.29
N VAL A 72 12.46 -3.13 3.03
CA VAL A 72 12.66 -2.16 1.92
C VAL A 72 12.04 -0.80 2.26
N LYS A 73 10.81 -0.77 2.80
CA LYS A 73 10.14 0.46 3.21
C LYS A 73 10.94 1.21 4.28
N LEU A 74 11.50 0.53 5.28
CA LEU A 74 12.29 1.17 6.34
C LEU A 74 13.60 1.77 5.79
N LEU A 75 14.27 1.07 4.87
CA LEU A 75 15.55 1.50 4.30
C LEU A 75 15.41 2.60 3.25
N THR A 76 14.32 2.60 2.48
CA THR A 76 14.15 3.50 1.31
C THR A 76 13.05 4.54 1.47
N ARG A 77 12.21 4.43 2.52
CA ARG A 77 10.94 5.16 2.69
C ARG A 77 9.87 4.86 1.65
N ALA A 78 10.11 3.98 0.68
CA ALA A 78 9.12 3.66 -0.35
C ALA A 78 7.78 3.22 0.28
N GLY A 79 6.71 3.96 -0.02
CA GLY A 79 5.38 3.73 0.54
C GLY A 79 5.10 4.42 1.89
N MET A 80 5.96 5.34 2.36
CA MET A 80 5.69 6.21 3.52
C MET A 80 4.98 7.53 3.17
N GLY A 81 4.96 7.92 1.89
CA GLY A 81 4.34 9.18 1.48
C GLY A 81 2.81 9.17 1.47
N TRP A 82 2.19 10.20 0.90
CA TRP A 82 0.73 10.42 0.97
C TRP A 82 -0.12 9.22 0.53
N CYS A 83 0.31 8.50 -0.51
CA CYS A 83 -0.40 7.30 -0.98
C CYS A 83 -0.27 6.10 -0.03
N GLN A 84 0.62 6.15 0.96
CA GLN A 84 0.94 5.08 1.91
C GLN A 84 1.32 3.76 1.23
N GLY A 85 1.90 3.83 0.02
CA GLY A 85 2.29 2.66 -0.77
C GLY A 85 1.13 1.98 -1.49
N ARG A 86 -0.01 2.66 -1.72
CA ARG A 86 -1.14 2.08 -2.49
C ARG A 86 -0.82 1.95 -3.97
N VAL A 87 -0.02 2.89 -4.47
CA VAL A 87 0.35 3.00 -5.88
C VAL A 87 1.65 2.23 -6.14
N CYS A 88 2.71 2.51 -5.38
CA CYS A 88 4.01 1.92 -5.62
C CYS A 88 4.20 0.50 -5.05
N GLY A 89 3.32 0.02 -4.17
CA GLY A 89 3.52 -1.24 -3.44
C GLY A 89 3.85 -2.45 -4.34
N PRO A 90 3.03 -2.76 -5.36
CA PRO A 90 3.33 -3.85 -6.30
C PRO A 90 4.62 -3.63 -7.09
N GLY A 91 4.89 -2.38 -7.50
CA GLY A 91 6.11 -2.03 -8.24
C GLY A 91 7.37 -2.24 -7.42
N VAL A 92 7.37 -1.78 -6.16
CA VAL A 92 8.48 -1.98 -5.21
C VAL A 92 8.69 -3.47 -4.94
N ALA A 93 7.61 -4.24 -4.80
CA ALA A 93 7.68 -5.69 -4.57
C ALA A 93 8.35 -6.41 -5.74
N GLY A 94 7.95 -6.06 -6.97
CA GLY A 94 8.53 -6.61 -8.19
C GLY A 94 10.00 -6.27 -8.36
N VAL A 95 10.39 -5.01 -8.15
CA VAL A 95 11.80 -4.59 -8.22
C VAL A 95 12.63 -5.24 -7.12
N ALA A 96 12.08 -5.40 -5.91
CA ALA A 96 12.75 -6.06 -4.80
C ALA A 96 12.74 -7.59 -4.88
N GLY A 97 12.04 -8.19 -5.85
CA GLY A 97 11.92 -9.64 -5.98
C GLY A 97 11.23 -10.34 -4.80
N CYS A 98 10.42 -9.63 -4.01
CA CYS A 98 9.76 -10.19 -2.82
C CYS A 98 8.23 -10.20 -2.97
N PRO A 99 7.50 -11.05 -2.21
CA PRO A 99 6.05 -11.11 -2.29
C PRO A 99 5.39 -9.77 -1.96
N SER A 100 4.39 -9.39 -2.76
CA SER A 100 3.55 -8.24 -2.43
C SER A 100 2.68 -8.54 -1.21
N GLY A 101 2.94 -7.87 -0.08
CA GLY A 101 2.14 -7.99 1.13
C GLY A 101 1.05 -6.92 1.23
N ALA A 102 -0.10 -7.29 1.81
CA ALA A 102 -1.11 -6.30 2.18
C ALA A 102 -0.60 -5.44 3.35
N ALA A 103 -0.17 -4.21 3.06
CA ALA A 103 0.22 -3.26 4.11
C ALA A 103 -0.98 -2.99 5.04
N ARG A 104 -0.79 -3.14 6.36
CA ARG A 104 -1.79 -2.74 7.35
C ARG A 104 -1.95 -1.22 7.31
N ARG A 105 -3.17 -0.78 7.04
CA ARG A 105 -3.55 0.63 6.99
C ARG A 105 -4.78 0.79 7.87
N PRO A 106 -4.62 1.29 9.11
CA PRO A 106 -5.77 1.45 10.01
C PRO A 106 -6.78 2.43 9.43
N PHE A 107 -6.31 3.43 8.67
CA PHE A 107 -7.16 4.39 7.97
C PHE A 107 -7.15 4.15 6.46
N ALA A 108 -8.33 4.21 5.85
CA ALA A 108 -8.47 4.13 4.40
C ALA A 108 -7.79 5.31 3.69
N ARG A 109 -7.71 6.48 4.33
CA ARG A 109 -7.04 7.69 3.85
C ARG A 109 -6.42 8.43 5.05
N PRO A 110 -5.42 9.30 4.84
CA PRO A 110 -4.97 10.20 5.90
C PRO A 110 -6.15 10.95 6.51
N VAL A 111 -6.21 11.01 7.84
CA VAL A 111 -7.23 11.71 8.62
C VAL A 111 -6.53 12.84 9.38
N PRO A 112 -6.98 14.11 9.28
CA PRO A 112 -6.39 15.20 10.04
C PRO A 112 -6.45 14.92 11.55
N LEU A 113 -5.39 15.24 12.28
CA LEU A 113 -5.31 14.93 13.72
C LEU A 113 -6.46 15.55 14.51
N ARG A 114 -6.90 16.77 14.15
CA ARG A 114 -8.06 17.44 14.77
C ARG A 114 -9.38 16.65 14.71
N VAL A 115 -9.53 15.77 13.73
CA VAL A 115 -10.73 14.92 13.59
C VAL A 115 -10.70 13.77 14.59
N LEU A 116 -9.49 13.34 14.99
CA LEU A 116 -9.29 12.29 15.99
C LEU A 116 -9.20 12.85 17.41
N ALA A 117 -8.68 14.07 17.57
CA ALA A 117 -8.42 14.72 18.85
C ALA A 117 -9.67 15.33 19.51
N ASP A 118 -10.85 14.76 19.27
CA ASP A 118 -12.13 15.31 19.73
C ASP A 118 -12.09 15.63 21.24
N PRO A 119 -12.13 16.92 21.64
CA PRO A 119 -12.06 17.30 23.05
C PRO A 119 -13.36 16.96 23.83
N GLU A 120 -14.42 16.56 23.13
CA GLU A 120 -15.73 16.20 23.73
C GLU A 120 -15.96 14.68 23.82
N ALA A 121 -14.95 13.85 23.51
CA ALA A 121 -15.06 12.41 23.74
C ALA A 121 -15.27 12.13 25.24
N PRO A 122 -16.31 11.38 25.65
CA PRO A 122 -16.48 11.01 27.05
C PRO A 122 -15.20 10.31 27.51
N SER A 123 -14.62 10.78 28.62
CA SER A 123 -13.53 10.06 29.27
C SER A 123 -14.01 8.65 29.58
N GLU A 124 -13.44 7.65 28.90
CA GLU A 124 -13.51 6.27 29.36
C GLU A 124 -12.71 6.24 30.66
N GLN A 125 -13.43 6.31 31.77
CA GLN A 125 -12.91 6.23 33.14
C GLN A 125 -12.35 4.82 33.39
N GLU A 126 -11.13 4.78 33.91
CA GLU A 126 -10.36 3.70 34.59
C GLU A 126 -10.67 2.22 34.27
#